data_AF-Q2PUL2-F1
#
_entry.id   AF-Q2PUL2-F1
#
_cell.length_a   1.000
_cell.length_b   1.000
_cell.length_c   1.000
_cell.angle_alpha   90.00
_cell.angle_beta   90.00
_cell.angle_gamma   90.00
#
_symmetry.space_group_name_H-M   'P 1'
#
loop_
_entity.id
_entity.type
_entity.pdbx_description
1 polymer ?
#
loop_
_entity_poly.entity_id
_entity_poly.type
_entity_poly.pdbx_seq_one_letter_code
_entity_poly.pdbx_strand_id
1 'polypeptide(L)'
;IRWKHPKLGIVSPAQFIPLAEETGFIIELGNWILRTACLEAKKWHNQGFSHLKVGVNLSVVQFNRSDLIPTISKVLEETELKPEALDIEITESIAINQNHSVIAKLEELQNLGIQISIDDFGTGYSSLAYLTKYPINTLKIAREFICGITNSPLEEAIIASIITLSKELNLEVIAEGVETEEQWKFLHEQNCDHIQGFLFSKPVSSKDVWRLLHKKTTV
;
A
#
# COMPACT_ATOMS: atom_id res chain seq x y z
N ILE A 1 4.73 -9.91 -0.48
CA ILE A 1 5.58 -11.09 -0.18
C ILE A 1 5.51 -12.16 -1.30
N ARG A 2 6.48 -13.07 -1.41
CA ARG A 2 6.45 -14.26 -2.30
C ARG A 2 7.08 -15.44 -1.58
N TRP A 3 6.37 -16.55 -1.44
CA TRP A 3 6.90 -17.75 -0.78
C TRP A 3 7.51 -18.70 -1.81
N LYS A 4 8.83 -18.90 -1.75
CA LYS A 4 9.53 -19.90 -2.58
C LYS A 4 9.57 -21.24 -1.85
N HIS A 5 8.66 -22.13 -2.17
CA HIS A 5 8.57 -23.46 -1.59
C HIS A 5 9.37 -24.48 -2.42
N PRO A 6 10.19 -25.36 -1.80
CA PRO A 6 11.08 -26.28 -2.52
C PRO A 6 10.36 -27.26 -3.46
N LYS A 7 9.09 -27.60 -3.19
CA LYS A 7 8.29 -28.51 -4.02
C LYS A 7 7.21 -27.83 -4.86
N LEU A 8 6.70 -26.69 -4.39
CA LEU A 8 5.54 -26.02 -5.00
C LEU A 8 5.94 -24.82 -5.87
N GLY A 9 7.22 -24.46 -5.89
CA GLY A 9 7.68 -23.26 -6.59
C GLY A 9 7.26 -21.98 -5.85
N ILE A 10 6.86 -20.96 -6.61
CA ILE A 10 6.42 -19.68 -6.03
C ILE A 10 4.94 -19.77 -5.67
N VAL A 11 4.64 -19.76 -4.37
CA VAL A 11 3.29 -19.75 -3.82
C VAL A 11 2.81 -18.30 -3.69
N SER A 12 1.59 -18.04 -4.17
CA SER A 12 0.98 -16.70 -4.16
C SER A 12 0.59 -16.29 -2.74
N PRO A 13 0.76 -15.00 -2.35
CA PRO A 13 0.24 -14.48 -1.07
C PRO A 13 -1.23 -14.79 -0.85
N ALA A 14 -2.06 -14.70 -1.90
CA ALA A 14 -3.49 -15.01 -1.82
C ALA A 14 -3.78 -16.46 -1.35
N GLN A 15 -2.82 -17.37 -1.45
CA GLN A 15 -2.98 -18.76 -1.01
C GLN A 15 -2.54 -19.01 0.43
N PHE A 16 -1.55 -18.26 0.95
CA PHE A 16 -0.96 -18.54 2.26
C PHE A 16 -1.20 -17.46 3.31
N ILE A 17 -1.53 -16.22 2.92
CA ILE A 17 -1.86 -15.15 3.88
C ILE A 17 -3.12 -15.49 4.68
N PRO A 18 -4.24 -15.95 4.08
CA PRO A 18 -5.42 -16.35 4.85
C PRO A 18 -5.09 -17.44 5.89
N LEU A 19 -4.27 -18.43 5.51
CA LEU A 19 -3.82 -19.47 6.43
C LEU A 19 -2.92 -18.92 7.55
N ALA A 20 -2.04 -17.97 7.23
CA ALA A 20 -1.22 -17.31 8.23
C ALA A 20 -2.07 -16.50 9.22
N GLU A 21 -3.16 -15.88 8.77
CA GLU A 21 -4.10 -15.17 9.62
C GLU A 21 -4.88 -16.12 10.53
N GLU A 22 -5.46 -17.19 9.97
CA GLU A 22 -6.20 -18.22 10.72
C GLU A 22 -5.34 -18.90 11.80
N THR A 23 -4.06 -19.11 11.52
CA THR A 23 -3.12 -19.76 12.46
C THR A 23 -2.44 -18.77 13.42
N GLY A 24 -2.63 -17.46 13.23
CA GLY A 24 -1.91 -16.41 13.96
C GLY A 24 -0.44 -16.21 13.55
N PHE A 25 0.08 -17.05 12.64
CA PHE A 25 1.45 -16.92 12.12
C PHE A 25 1.68 -15.59 11.36
N ILE A 26 0.60 -14.92 10.91
CA ILE A 26 0.66 -13.60 10.28
C ILE A 26 1.35 -12.56 11.16
N ILE A 27 1.33 -12.71 12.49
CA ILE A 27 1.98 -11.79 13.41
C ILE A 27 3.50 -11.88 13.29
N GLU A 28 4.06 -13.10 13.38
CA GLU A 28 5.50 -13.32 13.23
C GLU A 28 5.96 -13.01 11.81
N LEU A 29 5.19 -13.46 10.82
CA LEU A 29 5.45 -13.21 9.42
C LEU A 29 5.44 -11.71 9.10
N GLY A 30 4.44 -10.98 9.60
CA GLY A 30 4.30 -9.56 9.38
C GLY A 30 5.41 -8.74 10.04
N ASN A 31 5.84 -9.11 11.25
CA ASN A 31 7.00 -8.50 11.90
C ASN A 31 8.28 -8.70 11.08
N TRP A 32 8.46 -9.89 10.52
CA TRP A 32 9.58 -10.17 9.62
C TRP A 32 9.49 -9.38 8.31
N ILE A 33 8.30 -9.28 7.70
CA ILE A 33 8.05 -8.49 6.49
C ILE A 33 8.41 -7.03 6.74
N LEU A 34 7.85 -6.43 7.80
CA LEU A 34 8.06 -5.02 8.14
C LEU A 34 9.55 -4.71 8.33
N ARG A 35 10.24 -5.50 9.16
CA ARG A 35 11.69 -5.34 9.37
C ARG A 35 12.48 -5.46 8.08
N THR A 36 12.17 -6.46 7.26
CA THR A 36 12.88 -6.70 6.00
C THR A 36 12.64 -5.54 5.02
N ALA A 37 11.40 -5.06 4.90
CA ALA A 37 11.05 -3.93 4.07
C ALA A 37 11.80 -2.65 4.50
N CYS A 38 11.80 -2.33 5.80
CA CYS A 38 12.49 -1.17 6.32
C CYS A 38 14.02 -1.25 6.10
N LEU A 39 14.63 -2.43 6.31
CA LEU A 39 16.05 -2.63 6.03
C LEU A 39 16.40 -2.44 4.55
N GLU A 40 15.58 -2.96 3.64
CA GLU A 40 15.82 -2.79 2.19
C GLU A 40 15.64 -1.34 1.76
N ALA A 41 14.61 -0.64 2.25
CA ALA A 41 14.41 0.78 2.00
C ALA A 41 15.58 1.62 2.51
N LYS A 42 16.06 1.35 3.74
CA LYS A 42 17.23 2.03 4.30
C LYS A 42 18.48 1.81 3.46
N LYS A 43 18.68 0.62 2.90
CA LYS A 43 19.80 0.37 1.97
C LYS A 43 19.72 1.27 0.76
N TRP A 44 18.54 1.41 0.14
CA TRP A 44 18.35 2.32 -1.00
C TRP A 44 18.58 3.78 -0.61
N HIS A 45 18.13 4.19 0.57
CA HIS A 45 18.36 5.55 1.09
C HIS A 45 19.85 5.85 1.26
N ASN A 46 20.62 4.92 1.85
CA ASN A 46 22.07 5.05 2.01
C ASN A 46 22.82 5.12 0.68
N GLN A 47 22.16 4.75 -0.42
CA GLN A 47 22.70 4.75 -1.78
C GLN A 47 22.26 5.99 -2.58
N GLY A 48 21.61 6.97 -1.93
CA GLY A 48 21.20 8.24 -2.53
C GLY A 48 19.71 8.32 -2.91
N PHE A 49 18.93 7.25 -2.71
CA PHE A 49 17.50 7.21 -3.04
C PHE A 49 16.62 7.51 -1.83
N SER A 50 16.98 8.54 -1.04
CA SER A 50 16.28 8.90 0.21
C SER A 50 14.84 9.40 0.02
N HIS A 51 14.41 9.61 -1.23
CA HIS A 51 13.05 10.01 -1.59
C HIS A 51 12.09 8.82 -1.74
N LEU A 52 12.60 7.58 -1.78
CA LEU A 52 11.75 6.41 -1.96
C LEU A 52 11.01 6.08 -0.66
N LYS A 53 9.71 5.83 -0.78
CA LYS A 53 8.86 5.26 0.27
C LYS A 53 8.77 3.74 0.09
N VAL A 54 8.47 3.00 1.16
CA VAL A 54 8.19 1.56 1.13
C VAL A 54 6.82 1.28 1.74
N GLY A 55 5.94 0.66 0.94
CA GLY A 55 4.62 0.19 1.38
C GLY A 55 4.69 -1.19 2.01
N VAL A 56 4.00 -1.35 3.14
CA VAL A 56 3.81 -2.63 3.83
C VAL A 56 2.34 -2.82 4.16
N ASN A 57 1.72 -3.76 3.45
CA ASN A 57 0.41 -4.31 3.74
C ASN A 57 0.32 -4.85 5.19
N LEU A 58 -0.68 -4.38 5.94
CA LEU A 58 -0.94 -4.76 7.32
C LEU A 58 -2.25 -5.54 7.44
N SER A 59 -2.18 -6.75 8.00
CA SER A 59 -3.38 -7.57 8.24
C SER A 59 -4.27 -7.00 9.35
N VAL A 60 -5.56 -7.34 9.30
CA VAL A 60 -6.54 -7.00 10.35
C VAL A 60 -6.10 -7.58 11.71
N VAL A 61 -5.55 -8.80 11.70
CA VAL A 61 -5.08 -9.50 12.91
C VAL A 61 -3.94 -8.72 13.57
N GLN A 62 -2.98 -8.23 12.79
CA GLN A 62 -1.89 -7.40 13.30
C GLN A 62 -2.40 -6.04 13.77
N PHE A 63 -3.28 -5.38 13.00
CA PHE A 63 -3.82 -4.07 13.36
C PHE A 63 -4.52 -4.08 14.72
N ASN A 64 -5.22 -5.17 15.03
CA ASN A 64 -5.95 -5.32 16.28
C ASN A 64 -5.06 -5.56 17.51
N ARG A 65 -3.78 -5.91 17.35
CA ARG A 65 -2.88 -6.11 18.48
C ARG A 65 -2.61 -4.81 19.25
N SER A 66 -2.42 -4.95 20.56
CA SER A 66 -2.08 -3.84 21.46
C SER A 66 -0.62 -3.41 21.36
N ASP A 67 0.26 -4.29 20.88
CA ASP A 67 1.70 -4.04 20.73
C ASP A 67 2.10 -3.64 19.30
N LEU A 68 1.14 -3.31 18.43
CA LEU A 68 1.41 -2.86 17.05
C LEU A 68 2.34 -1.65 17.03
N ILE A 69 1.96 -0.57 17.73
CA ILE A 69 2.72 0.69 17.76
C ILE A 69 4.12 0.46 18.35
N PRO A 70 4.29 -0.17 19.53
CA PRO A 70 5.62 -0.53 20.04
C PRO A 70 6.46 -1.37 19.06
N THR A 71 5.84 -2.30 18.33
CA THR A 71 6.54 -3.16 17.38
C THR A 71 7.06 -2.37 16.19
N ILE A 72 6.24 -1.49 15.61
CA ILE A 72 6.64 -0.65 14.48
C ILE A 72 7.73 0.34 14.91
N SER A 73 7.56 1.01 16.05
CA SER A 73 8.57 1.93 16.59
C SER A 73 9.92 1.25 16.78
N LYS A 74 9.93 0.05 17.35
CA LYS A 74 11.15 -0.75 17.53
C LYS A 74 11.80 -1.11 16.20
N VAL A 75 11.02 -1.48 15.18
CA VAL A 75 11.57 -1.79 13.85
C VAL A 75 12.16 -0.53 13.20
N LEU A 76 11.49 0.62 13.29
CA LEU A 76 12.02 1.88 12.76
C LEU A 76 13.33 2.27 13.45
N GLU A 77 13.42 2.12 14.77
CA GLU A 77 14.65 2.35 15.54
C GLU A 77 15.79 1.41 15.10
N GLU A 78 15.53 0.10 15.04
CA GLU A 78 16.55 -0.91 14.69
C GLU A 78 17.02 -0.84 13.23
N THR A 79 16.17 -0.33 12.33
CA THR A 79 16.50 -0.20 10.90
C THR A 79 16.98 1.19 10.53
N GLU A 80 16.84 2.16 11.44
CA GLU A 80 17.13 3.58 11.23
C GLU A 80 16.41 4.17 9.99
N LEU A 81 15.31 3.56 9.55
CA LEU A 81 14.48 4.12 8.49
C LEU A 81 13.69 5.29 9.09
N LYS A 82 13.66 6.42 8.37
CA LYS A 82 12.84 7.54 8.78
C LYS A 82 11.35 7.16 8.71
N PRO A 83 10.53 7.49 9.71
CA PRO A 83 9.13 7.11 9.73
C PRO A 83 8.35 7.54 8.49
N GLU A 84 8.63 8.73 7.95
CA GLU A 84 7.96 9.28 6.76
C GLU A 84 8.19 8.49 5.46
N ALA A 85 9.16 7.56 5.47
CA ALA A 85 9.45 6.69 4.35
C ALA A 85 8.75 5.33 4.45
N LEU A 86 8.10 5.02 5.57
CA LEU A 86 7.26 3.84 5.72
C LEU A 86 5.80 4.21 5.44
N ASP A 87 5.17 3.48 4.53
CA ASP A 87 3.74 3.53 4.30
C ASP A 87 3.10 2.22 4.80
N ILE A 88 2.13 2.34 5.70
CA ILE A 88 1.35 1.21 6.21
C ILE A 88 0.05 1.16 5.43
N GLU A 89 -0.10 0.10 4.64
CA GLU A 89 -1.27 -0.11 3.79
C GLU A 89 -2.30 -0.94 4.57
N ILE A 90 -3.47 -0.38 4.81
CA ILE A 90 -4.59 -1.06 5.48
C ILE A 90 -5.72 -1.30 4.50
N THR A 91 -6.37 -2.44 4.57
CA THR A 91 -7.56 -2.68 3.73
C THR A 91 -8.71 -1.77 4.12
N GLU A 92 -9.60 -1.51 3.17
CA GLU A 92 -10.87 -0.82 3.39
C GLU A 92 -11.66 -1.39 4.57
N SER A 93 -11.63 -2.72 4.78
CA SER A 93 -12.34 -3.39 5.87
C SER A 93 -11.85 -2.98 7.27
N ILE A 94 -10.55 -2.69 7.42
CA ILE A 94 -9.99 -2.19 8.68
C ILE A 94 -10.53 -0.78 8.93
N ALA A 95 -10.54 0.06 7.90
CA ALA A 95 -11.08 1.41 7.97
C ALA A 95 -12.60 1.42 8.22
N ILE A 96 -13.37 0.41 7.79
CA ILE A 96 -14.83 0.40 7.96
C ILE A 96 -15.28 0.01 9.37
N ASN A 97 -14.41 -0.54 10.23
CA ASN A 97 -14.83 -1.05 11.55
C ASN A 97 -15.31 0.02 12.56
N GLN A 98 -15.44 1.29 12.16
CA GLN A 98 -16.20 2.38 12.83
C GLN A 98 -15.98 2.52 14.35
N ASN A 99 -14.83 2.06 14.84
CA ASN A 99 -14.53 2.09 16.26
C ASN A 99 -13.57 3.24 16.53
N HIS A 100 -13.84 4.02 17.59
CA HIS A 100 -12.94 5.06 18.08
C HIS A 100 -11.52 4.52 18.32
N SER A 101 -11.38 3.23 18.62
CA SER A 101 -10.08 2.56 18.75
C SER A 101 -9.26 2.50 17.45
N VAL A 102 -9.91 2.45 16.28
CA VAL A 102 -9.23 2.45 14.97
C VAL A 102 -8.62 3.81 14.71
N ILE A 103 -9.42 4.88 14.85
CA ILE A 103 -8.96 6.26 14.64
C ILE A 103 -7.77 6.55 15.55
N ALA A 104 -7.88 6.24 16.85
CA ALA A 104 -6.80 6.47 17.81
C ALA A 104 -5.49 5.77 17.40
N LYS A 105 -5.55 4.50 16.95
CA LYS A 105 -4.36 3.80 16.47
C LYS A 105 -3.76 4.41 15.20
N LEU A 106 -4.60 4.89 14.28
CA LEU A 106 -4.12 5.57 13.08
C LEU A 106 -3.48 6.93 13.43
N GLU A 107 -4.03 7.66 14.38
CA GLU A 107 -3.43 8.88 14.92
C GLU A 107 -2.08 8.59 15.59
N GLU A 108 -1.97 7.49 16.36
CA GLU A 108 -0.70 7.05 16.94
C GLU A 108 0.36 6.75 15.85
N LEU A 109 -0.03 6.08 14.76
CA LEU A 109 0.86 5.84 13.62
C LEU A 109 1.31 7.15 12.96
N GLN A 110 0.38 8.08 12.71
CA GLN A 110 0.72 9.40 12.14
C GLN A 110 1.62 10.21 13.08
N ASN A 111 1.41 10.13 14.40
CA ASN A 111 2.24 10.82 15.38
C ASN A 111 3.68 10.29 15.41
N LEU A 112 3.91 9.04 14.98
CA LEU A 112 5.26 8.53 14.72
C LEU A 112 5.88 9.10 13.44
N GLY A 113 5.09 9.73 12.56
CA GLY A 113 5.48 10.25 11.25
C GLY A 113 5.26 9.27 10.10
N ILE A 114 4.59 8.14 10.35
CA ILE A 114 4.35 7.09 9.35
C ILE A 114 3.26 7.52 8.38
N GLN A 115 3.40 7.17 7.10
CA GLN A 115 2.35 7.33 6.09
C GLN A 115 1.34 6.19 6.18
N ILE A 116 0.08 6.50 5.91
CA ILE A 116 -0.99 5.50 5.95
C ILE A 116 -1.78 5.58 4.64
N SER A 117 -1.93 4.42 4.01
CA SER A 117 -2.74 4.27 2.81
C SER A 117 -3.89 3.29 3.02
N ILE A 118 -5.02 3.56 2.37
CA ILE A 118 -6.11 2.58 2.26
C ILE A 118 -5.94 1.81 0.96
N ASP A 119 -5.74 0.50 1.11
CA ASP A 119 -5.63 -0.47 0.02
C ASP A 119 -7.00 -1.00 -0.41
N ASP A 120 -7.07 -1.46 -1.67
CA ASP A 120 -8.27 -2.01 -2.31
C ASP A 120 -9.52 -1.11 -2.23
N PHE A 121 -9.34 0.21 -2.27
CA PHE A 121 -10.44 1.16 -2.11
C PHE A 121 -11.47 1.03 -3.25
N GLY A 122 -12.74 0.92 -2.85
CA GLY A 122 -13.90 0.79 -3.74
C GLY A 122 -14.44 -0.63 -3.85
N THR A 123 -13.72 -1.63 -3.33
CA THR A 123 -14.18 -3.03 -3.33
C THR A 123 -15.11 -3.35 -2.16
N GLY A 124 -15.14 -2.49 -1.13
CA GLY A 124 -16.00 -2.60 0.04
C GLY A 124 -17.08 -1.52 0.13
N TYR A 125 -17.69 -1.45 1.32
CA TYR A 125 -18.70 -0.45 1.67
C TYR A 125 -18.10 0.65 2.56
N SER A 126 -17.18 1.44 2.04
CA SER A 126 -16.70 2.63 2.75
C SER A 126 -17.77 3.70 2.76
N SER A 127 -18.16 4.11 3.97
CA SER A 127 -18.86 5.37 4.11
C SER A 127 -17.82 6.49 3.93
N LEU A 128 -17.94 7.23 2.83
CA LEU A 128 -17.12 8.40 2.50
C LEU A 128 -17.05 9.41 3.67
N ALA A 129 -18.08 9.42 4.52
CA ALA A 129 -18.15 10.25 5.72
C ALA A 129 -17.07 9.94 6.77
N TYR A 130 -16.43 8.77 6.73
CA TYR A 130 -15.32 8.43 7.64
C TYR A 130 -13.95 8.72 7.06
N LEU A 131 -13.80 8.75 5.72
CA LEU A 131 -12.54 9.16 5.10
C LEU A 131 -12.14 10.57 5.56
N THR A 132 -13.11 11.46 5.78
CA THR A 132 -12.87 12.82 6.29
C THR A 132 -12.34 12.85 7.73
N LYS A 133 -12.44 11.74 8.48
CA LYS A 133 -12.01 11.62 9.88
C LYS A 133 -10.74 10.80 10.04
N TYR A 134 -10.40 9.96 9.06
CA TYR A 134 -9.23 9.12 9.18
C TYR A 134 -7.95 9.91 8.88
N PRO A 135 -6.92 9.79 9.73
CA PRO A 135 -5.63 10.43 9.50
C PRO A 135 -4.83 9.59 8.49
N ILE A 136 -5.29 9.57 7.24
CA ILE A 136 -4.68 8.87 6.12
C ILE A 136 -4.01 9.85 5.15
N ASN A 137 -3.11 9.35 4.33
CA ASN A 137 -2.35 10.13 3.36
C ASN A 137 -2.72 9.77 1.92
N THR A 138 -3.09 8.51 1.68
CA THR A 138 -3.20 7.97 0.33
C THR A 138 -4.40 7.04 0.19
N LEU A 139 -5.08 7.11 -0.96
CA LEU A 139 -6.09 6.14 -1.39
C LEU A 139 -5.57 5.34 -2.58
N LYS A 140 -5.68 4.02 -2.51
CA LYS A 140 -5.25 3.12 -3.58
C LYS A 140 -6.47 2.54 -4.28
N ILE A 141 -6.66 2.90 -5.54
CA ILE A 141 -7.78 2.42 -6.37
C ILE A 141 -7.47 0.99 -6.80
N ALA A 142 -8.36 0.06 -6.43
CA ALA A 142 -8.17 -1.36 -6.68
C ALA A 142 -8.10 -1.69 -8.18
N ARG A 143 -7.35 -2.75 -8.50
CA ARG A 143 -7.12 -3.21 -9.88
C ARG A 143 -8.40 -3.55 -10.63
N GLU A 144 -9.42 -4.02 -9.93
CA GLU A 144 -10.71 -4.39 -10.50
C GLU A 144 -11.36 -3.22 -11.25
N PHE A 145 -11.23 -1.99 -10.75
CA PHE A 145 -11.72 -0.78 -11.42
C PHE A 145 -10.85 -0.41 -12.63
N ILE A 146 -9.53 -0.50 -12.46
CA ILE A 146 -8.59 -0.13 -13.54
C ILE A 146 -8.76 -1.04 -14.76
N CYS A 147 -9.16 -2.30 -14.56
CA CYS A 147 -9.41 -3.25 -15.63
C CYS A 147 -10.57 -2.88 -16.57
N GLY A 148 -11.58 -2.12 -16.13
CA GLY A 148 -12.69 -1.73 -17.01
C GLY A 148 -12.59 -0.32 -17.60
N ILE A 149 -11.49 0.43 -17.36
CA ILE A 149 -11.16 1.61 -18.17
C ILE A 149 -11.18 1.22 -19.65
N THR A 150 -11.72 2.07 -20.52
CA THR A 150 -12.01 1.86 -21.96
C THR A 150 -13.18 0.92 -22.28
N ASN A 151 -13.62 0.09 -21.33
CA ASN A 151 -14.69 -0.88 -21.55
C ASN A 151 -16.02 -0.46 -20.90
N SER A 152 -15.98 0.41 -19.89
CA SER A 152 -17.13 0.80 -19.09
C SER A 152 -17.08 2.30 -18.74
N PRO A 153 -17.91 3.14 -19.39
CA PRO A 153 -18.02 4.57 -19.03
C PRO A 153 -18.45 4.79 -17.57
N LEU A 154 -19.15 3.81 -16.98
CA LEU A 154 -19.52 3.85 -15.57
C LEU A 154 -18.30 3.68 -14.67
N GLU A 155 -17.40 2.75 -14.98
CA GLU A 155 -16.18 2.56 -14.19
C GLU A 155 -15.24 3.77 -14.33
N GLU A 156 -15.13 4.34 -15.53
CA GLU A 156 -14.40 5.59 -15.74
C GLU A 156 -14.97 6.74 -14.89
N ALA A 157 -16.29 6.89 -14.83
CA ALA A 157 -16.94 7.89 -14.00
C ALA A 157 -16.70 7.66 -12.49
N ILE A 158 -16.69 6.40 -12.04
CA ILE A 158 -16.38 6.04 -10.65
C ILE A 158 -14.92 6.41 -10.32
N ILE A 159 -13.96 6.02 -11.16
CA ILE A 159 -12.54 6.34 -10.96
C ILE A 159 -12.31 7.85 -10.91
N ALA A 160 -12.89 8.60 -11.86
CA ALA A 160 -12.79 10.06 -11.89
C ALA A 160 -13.39 10.70 -10.62
N SER A 161 -14.50 10.16 -10.11
CA SER A 161 -15.13 10.62 -8.87
C SER A 161 -14.24 10.34 -7.65
N ILE A 162 -13.62 9.15 -7.57
CA ILE A 162 -12.68 8.80 -6.49
C ILE A 162 -11.47 9.73 -6.51
N ILE A 163 -10.87 9.97 -7.69
CA ILE A 163 -9.71 10.86 -7.84
C ILE A 163 -10.07 12.29 -7.41
N THR A 164 -11.23 12.78 -7.84
CA THR A 164 -11.70 14.13 -7.48
C THR A 164 -11.93 14.25 -5.98
N LEU A 165 -12.64 13.30 -5.38
CA LEU A 165 -12.89 13.29 -3.94
C LEU A 165 -11.59 13.27 -3.13
N SER A 166 -10.63 12.42 -3.53
CA SER A 166 -9.35 12.28 -2.83
C SER A 166 -8.61 13.62 -2.76
N LYS A 167 -8.60 14.38 -3.85
CA LYS A 167 -7.97 15.71 -3.91
C LYS A 167 -8.66 16.73 -3.01
N GLU A 168 -9.99 16.75 -2.98
CA GLU A 168 -10.76 17.62 -2.07
C GLU A 168 -10.46 17.30 -0.60
N LEU A 169 -10.06 16.06 -0.30
CA LEU A 169 -9.63 15.61 1.02
C LEU A 169 -8.11 15.75 1.26
N ASN A 170 -7.36 16.32 0.30
CA ASN A 170 -5.89 16.41 0.31
C ASN A 170 -5.19 15.05 0.47
N LEU A 171 -5.74 14.01 -0.16
CA LEU A 171 -5.18 12.67 -0.23
C LEU A 171 -4.51 12.43 -1.57
N GLU A 172 -3.34 11.78 -1.55
CA GLU A 172 -2.70 11.25 -2.76
C GLU A 172 -3.50 10.04 -3.29
N VAL A 173 -3.49 9.83 -4.60
CA VAL A 173 -4.14 8.67 -5.24
C VAL A 173 -3.15 7.80 -5.98
N ILE A 174 -3.15 6.50 -5.68
CA ILE A 174 -2.43 5.47 -6.42
C ILE A 174 -3.43 4.61 -7.18
N ALA A 175 -3.36 4.56 -8.50
CA ALA A 175 -4.14 3.60 -9.29
C ALA A 175 -3.37 2.28 -9.47
N GLU A 176 -3.94 1.16 -9.05
CA GLU A 176 -3.27 -0.13 -9.08
C GLU A 176 -3.68 -1.01 -10.27
N GLY A 177 -2.74 -1.81 -10.78
CA GLY A 177 -3.00 -2.72 -11.88
C GLY A 177 -3.08 -2.06 -13.25
N VAL A 178 -2.35 -0.95 -13.45
CA VAL A 178 -2.22 -0.31 -14.77
C VAL A 178 -1.35 -1.16 -15.69
N GLU A 179 -1.95 -1.68 -16.77
CA GLU A 179 -1.34 -2.64 -17.70
C GLU A 179 -1.22 -2.09 -19.12
N THR A 180 -2.02 -1.09 -19.51
CA THR A 180 -2.02 -0.54 -20.88
C THR A 180 -1.80 0.97 -20.93
N GLU A 181 -1.34 1.48 -22.07
CA GLU A 181 -1.14 2.92 -22.29
C GLU A 181 -2.46 3.69 -22.26
N GLU A 182 -3.57 3.08 -22.69
CA GLU A 182 -4.90 3.68 -22.64
C GLU A 182 -5.37 3.89 -21.20
N GLN A 183 -5.15 2.90 -20.32
CA GLN A 183 -5.43 3.02 -18.89
C GLN A 183 -4.60 4.16 -18.27
N TRP A 184 -3.31 4.20 -18.60
CA TRP A 184 -2.42 5.28 -18.13
C TRP A 184 -2.89 6.65 -18.60
N LYS A 185 -3.21 6.79 -19.90
CA LYS A 185 -3.63 8.07 -20.48
C LYS A 185 -4.91 8.57 -19.83
N PHE A 186 -5.89 7.71 -19.63
CA PHE A 186 -7.11 8.06 -18.90
C PHE A 186 -6.79 8.56 -17.48
N LEU A 187 -5.99 7.82 -16.71
CA LEU A 187 -5.62 8.19 -15.34
C LEU A 187 -4.84 9.51 -15.30
N HIS A 188 -3.97 9.75 -16.28
CA HIS A 188 -3.23 10.99 -16.43
C HIS A 188 -4.16 12.18 -16.72
N GLU A 189 -5.16 12.01 -17.60
CA GLU A 189 -6.18 13.03 -17.90
C GLU A 189 -7.05 13.34 -16.67
N GLN A 190 -7.33 12.35 -15.82
CA GLN A 190 -7.99 12.56 -14.53
C GLN A 190 -7.07 13.16 -13.45
N ASN A 191 -5.80 13.40 -13.79
CA ASN A 191 -4.75 13.91 -12.90
C ASN A 191 -4.53 12.99 -11.67
N CYS A 192 -4.49 11.67 -11.87
CA CYS A 192 -4.09 10.72 -10.83
C CYS A 192 -2.61 10.94 -10.44
N ASP A 193 -2.29 10.96 -9.14
CA ASP A 193 -0.95 11.32 -8.66
C ASP A 193 0.09 10.24 -9.01
N HIS A 194 -0.29 8.98 -8.82
CA HIS A 194 0.59 7.84 -8.91
C HIS A 194 -0.12 6.64 -9.54
N ILE A 195 0.68 5.78 -10.16
CA ILE A 195 0.21 4.55 -10.80
C ILE A 195 1.15 3.41 -10.48
N GLN A 196 0.58 2.22 -10.32
CA GLN A 196 1.28 0.98 -10.11
C GLN A 196 0.75 -0.08 -11.05
N GLY A 197 1.61 -0.77 -11.80
CA GLY A 197 1.17 -1.89 -12.61
C GLY A 197 2.20 -2.37 -13.62
N PHE A 198 1.81 -3.40 -14.37
CA PHE A 198 2.71 -4.12 -15.27
C PHE A 198 3.12 -3.32 -16.50
N LEU A 199 2.44 -2.20 -16.79
CA LEU A 199 2.87 -1.24 -17.80
C LEU A 199 4.31 -0.76 -17.53
N PHE A 200 4.66 -0.54 -16.25
CA PHE A 200 5.99 -0.08 -15.84
C PHE A 200 6.91 -1.23 -15.48
N SER A 201 6.47 -2.09 -14.57
CA SER A 201 7.24 -3.24 -14.12
C SER A 201 6.35 -4.26 -13.43
N LYS A 202 6.64 -5.54 -13.65
CA LYS A 202 6.18 -6.59 -12.74
C LYS A 202 6.89 -6.47 -11.38
N PRO A 203 6.35 -7.07 -10.30
CA PRO A 203 7.07 -7.18 -9.05
C PRO A 203 8.42 -7.87 -9.26
N VAL A 204 9.50 -7.22 -8.82
CA VAL A 204 10.87 -7.72 -8.96
C VAL A 204 11.53 -7.96 -7.60
N SER A 205 12.69 -8.62 -7.58
CA SER A 205 13.45 -8.79 -6.35
C SER A 205 14.15 -7.48 -5.94
N SER A 206 14.51 -7.32 -4.67
CA SER A 206 15.29 -6.16 -4.21
C SER A 206 16.58 -5.93 -5.03
N LYS A 207 17.25 -7.02 -5.45
CA LYS A 207 18.45 -6.95 -6.30
C LYS A 207 18.15 -6.34 -7.68
N ASP A 208 16.95 -6.53 -8.18
CA ASP A 208 16.53 -6.05 -9.50
C ASP A 208 15.98 -4.63 -9.44
N VAL A 209 15.40 -4.21 -8.31
CA VAL A 209 15.01 -2.80 -8.05
C VAL A 209 16.19 -1.88 -8.30
N TRP A 210 17.39 -2.28 -7.86
CA TRP A 210 18.62 -1.54 -8.08
C TRP A 210 18.87 -1.18 -9.56
N ARG A 211 18.59 -2.12 -10.46
CA ARG A 211 18.73 -1.91 -11.91
C ARG A 211 17.66 -0.96 -12.46
N LEU A 212 16.46 -0.99 -11.89
CA LEU A 212 15.37 -0.09 -12.27
C LEU A 212 15.67 1.35 -11.83
N LEU A 213 16.14 1.55 -10.59
CA LEU A 213 16.45 2.88 -10.05
C LEU A 213 17.55 3.63 -10.81
N HIS A 214 18.48 2.90 -11.46
CA HIS A 214 19.57 3.48 -12.23
C HIS A 214 19.28 3.59 -13.72
N LYS A 215 18.17 3.01 -14.19
CA LYS A 215 17.73 3.16 -15.55
C LYS A 215 17.18 4.58 -15.67
N LYS A 216 17.77 5.43 -16.53
CA LYS A 216 17.15 6.71 -16.88
C LYS A 216 15.77 6.41 -17.48
N THR A 217 14.71 6.66 -16.71
CA THR A 217 13.34 6.55 -17.23
C THR A 217 13.18 7.62 -18.31
N THR A 218 13.12 7.18 -19.56
CA THR A 218 12.65 8.03 -20.65
C THR A 218 11.15 7.79 -20.68
N VAL A 219 10.39 8.74 -20.15
CA VAL A 219 8.94 8.81 -20.38
C VAL A 219 8.73 9.74 -21.56
#